data_AF-A0A928S1M2-F1
#
_entry.id   AF-A0A928S1M2-F1
#
_cell.length_a   1.000
_cell.length_b   1.000
_cell.length_c   1.000
_cell.angle_alpha   90.00
_cell.angle_beta   90.00
_cell.angle_gamma   90.00
#
_symmetry.space_group_name_H-M   'P 1'
#
loop_
_entity.id
_entity.type
_entity.pdbx_description
1 polymer ?
#
loop_
_entity_poly.entity_id
_entity_poly.type
_entity_poly.pdbx_seq_one_letter_code
_entity_poly.pdbx_strand_id
1 'polypeptide(L)'
;MMSLGLRMIVPCEASGSSAGCVAPPADRPSHLRTPSLTRRLVAWVAASRAHRVILLISGVWILNAFDLVLTITAHRQHLLHELNPLAKHLLSHGEVFLALFKIGLLSIGTYALLKFRQERIAELGCFVVIATYVLVALQWHFCYEVYATTINCGPDVLHLWQPAQAPLPAWTSSGAAAAPLHP
;
A
#
# COMPACT_ATOMS: atom_id res chain seq x y z
N MET A 1 -8.44 18.80 23.90
CA MET A 1 -8.15 20.22 23.60
C MET A 1 -9.14 20.67 22.54
N MET A 2 -10.02 21.58 22.94
CA MET A 2 -11.12 22.12 22.16
C MET A 2 -10.58 23.07 21.09
N SER A 3 -10.95 22.88 19.84
CA SER A 3 -10.79 23.88 18.78
C SER A 3 -12.18 24.29 18.29
N LEU A 4 -12.65 25.39 18.86
CA LEU A 4 -13.75 26.21 18.39
C LEU A 4 -13.22 27.17 17.31
N GLY A 5 -13.98 27.37 16.25
CA GLY A 5 -13.80 28.48 15.31
C GLY A 5 -13.95 28.03 13.85
N LEU A 6 -14.67 28.71 12.96
CA LEU A 6 -15.36 29.98 13.01
C LEU A 6 -16.37 29.90 11.84
N ARG A 7 -17.68 29.92 12.10
CA ARG A 7 -18.68 30.07 11.03
C ARG A 7 -18.71 31.55 10.65
N MET A 8 -18.06 31.89 9.54
CA MET A 8 -18.15 33.20 8.92
C MET A 8 -19.55 33.35 8.32
N ILE A 9 -20.40 34.10 9.01
CA ILE A 9 -21.71 34.56 8.52
C ILE A 9 -21.40 35.74 7.59
N VAL A 10 -21.57 35.54 6.29
CA VAL A 10 -21.49 36.63 5.29
C VAL A 10 -22.85 37.32 5.27
N PRO A 11 -22.94 38.65 5.49
CA PRO A 11 -24.18 39.39 5.32
C PRO A 11 -24.53 39.53 3.84
N CYS A 12 -25.78 39.19 3.48
CA CYS A 12 -26.35 39.49 2.18
C CYS A 12 -26.56 41.01 2.04
N GLU A 13 -25.78 41.63 1.18
CA GLU A 13 -25.98 43.01 0.75
C GLU A 13 -27.10 43.04 -0.30
N ALA A 14 -28.27 43.54 0.11
CA ALA A 14 -29.37 43.84 -0.79
C ALA A 14 -29.09 45.20 -1.46
N SER A 15 -28.59 45.19 -2.69
CA SER A 15 -28.50 46.39 -3.52
C SER A 15 -29.27 46.16 -4.81
N GLY A 16 -30.39 46.89 -4.92
CA GLY A 16 -31.29 46.85 -6.05
C GLY A 16 -30.64 47.47 -7.30
N SER A 17 -30.84 46.82 -8.45
CA SER A 17 -30.70 47.45 -9.74
C SER A 17 -31.86 47.03 -10.63
N SER A 18 -32.69 48.01 -10.92
CA SER A 18 -33.90 47.94 -11.73
C SER A 18 -33.56 48.14 -13.20
N ALA A 19 -34.35 47.49 -14.05
CA ALA A 19 -34.62 47.80 -15.45
C ALA A 19 -33.58 47.35 -16.50
N GLY A 20 -33.94 46.26 -17.18
CA GLY A 20 -33.36 45.82 -18.45
C GLY A 20 -34.06 44.56 -18.97
N CYS A 21 -35.34 44.66 -19.31
CA CYS A 21 -36.14 43.54 -19.84
C CYS A 21 -35.75 43.28 -21.31
N VAL A 22 -34.61 42.61 -21.53
CA VAL A 22 -34.26 42.00 -22.81
C VAL A 22 -34.75 40.57 -22.76
N ALA A 23 -35.75 40.24 -23.58
CA ALA A 23 -36.29 38.90 -23.69
C ALA A 23 -35.18 37.92 -24.14
N PRO A 24 -34.83 36.90 -23.33
CA PRO A 24 -33.83 35.91 -23.74
C PRO A 24 -34.37 35.06 -24.89
N PRO A 25 -33.52 34.70 -25.87
CA PRO A 25 -33.92 33.83 -26.98
C PRO A 25 -34.36 32.47 -26.44
N ALA A 26 -35.47 31.97 -26.98
CA ALA A 26 -36.12 30.73 -26.62
C ALA A 26 -35.11 29.59 -26.38
N ASP A 27 -35.03 29.19 -25.11
CA ASP A 27 -34.15 28.15 -24.59
C ASP A 27 -34.35 26.86 -25.36
N ARG A 28 -33.29 26.45 -26.05
CA ARG A 28 -33.15 25.09 -26.59
C ARG A 28 -33.16 24.15 -25.36
N PRO A 29 -34.06 23.15 -25.28
CA PRO A 29 -34.05 22.18 -24.20
C PRO A 29 -32.78 21.34 -24.33
N SER A 30 -31.71 21.82 -23.70
CA SER A 30 -30.44 21.14 -23.59
C SER A 30 -30.66 20.00 -22.61
N HIS A 31 -31.09 18.88 -23.21
CA HIS A 31 -30.92 17.52 -22.76
C HIS A 31 -30.52 17.40 -21.30
N LEU A 32 -31.50 16.98 -20.48
CA LEU A 32 -31.32 16.36 -19.17
C LEU A 32 -30.24 15.28 -19.26
N ARG A 33 -28.98 15.71 -19.18
CA ARG A 33 -27.83 14.82 -19.05
C ARG A 33 -27.83 14.42 -17.60
N THR A 34 -28.70 13.46 -17.27
CA THR A 34 -28.76 12.84 -15.95
C THR A 34 -27.32 12.53 -15.55
N PRO A 35 -26.76 13.23 -14.54
CA PRO A 35 -25.39 12.97 -14.15
C PRO A 35 -25.33 11.51 -13.73
N SER A 36 -24.42 10.77 -14.36
CA SER A 36 -24.25 9.34 -14.11
C SER A 36 -24.12 9.10 -12.61
N LEU A 37 -24.71 8.00 -12.12
CA LEU A 37 -24.64 7.63 -10.70
C LEU A 37 -23.19 7.64 -10.17
N THR A 38 -22.23 7.31 -11.04
CA THR A 38 -20.79 7.40 -10.77
C THR A 38 -20.34 8.81 -10.39
N ARG A 39 -20.75 9.87 -11.11
CA ARG A 39 -20.39 11.25 -10.76
C ARG A 39 -21.01 11.70 -9.45
N ARG A 40 -22.25 11.27 -9.18
CA ARG A 40 -22.93 11.58 -7.91
C ARG A 40 -22.24 10.91 -6.73
N LEU A 41 -21.86 9.65 -6.88
CA LEU A 41 -21.10 8.91 -5.86
C LEU A 41 -19.72 9.54 -5.63
N VAL A 42 -18.98 9.87 -6.70
CA VAL A 42 -17.67 10.53 -6.58
C VAL A 42 -17.79 11.90 -5.91
N ALA A 43 -18.79 12.70 -6.29
CA ALA A 43 -19.03 14.00 -5.65
C ALA A 43 -19.44 13.88 -4.19
N TRP A 44 -20.28 12.88 -3.84
CA TRP A 44 -20.70 12.62 -2.48
C TRP A 44 -19.55 12.13 -1.58
N VAL A 45 -18.74 11.20 -2.12
CA VAL A 45 -17.48 10.75 -1.51
C VAL A 45 -16.50 11.90 -1.33
N ALA A 46 -16.40 12.81 -2.31
CA ALA A 46 -15.55 13.99 -2.23
C ALA A 46 -16.07 15.04 -1.24
N ALA A 47 -17.38 15.12 -1.03
CA ALA A 47 -17.99 16.10 -0.12
C ALA A 47 -17.78 15.74 1.36
N SER A 48 -17.71 14.45 1.70
CA SER A 48 -17.63 14.00 3.09
C SER A 48 -16.20 13.58 3.47
N ARG A 49 -15.48 14.45 4.19
CA ARG A 49 -14.07 14.24 4.55
C ARG A 49 -13.82 12.91 5.29
N ALA A 50 -14.74 12.50 6.15
CA ALA A 50 -14.67 11.22 6.85
C ALA A 50 -14.77 10.00 5.92
N HIS A 51 -15.57 10.08 4.86
CA HIS A 51 -15.73 8.99 3.90
C HIS A 51 -14.47 8.77 3.06
N ARG A 52 -13.76 9.85 2.70
CA ARG A 52 -12.45 9.75 2.01
C ARG A 52 -11.45 8.92 2.80
N VAL A 53 -11.32 9.18 4.11
CA VAL A 53 -10.39 8.44 4.97
C VAL A 53 -10.77 6.96 5.06
N ILE A 54 -12.07 6.64 5.17
CA ILE A 54 -12.53 5.24 5.21
C ILE A 54 -12.21 4.52 3.90
N LEU A 55 -12.41 5.16 2.75
CA LEU A 55 -12.06 4.58 1.44
C LEU A 55 -10.54 4.40 1.30
N LEU A 56 -9.75 5.37 1.73
CA LEU A 56 -8.29 5.27 1.73
C LEU A 56 -7.81 4.11 2.61
N ILE A 57 -8.33 4.00 3.84
CA ILE A 57 -8.05 2.87 4.74
C ILE A 57 -8.44 1.54 4.08
N SER A 58 -9.62 1.47 3.45
CA SER A 58 -10.07 0.26 2.75
C SER A 58 -9.13 -0.12 1.61
N GLY A 59 -8.67 0.86 0.83
CA GLY A 59 -7.65 0.66 -0.21
C GLY A 59 -6.32 0.14 0.36
N VAL A 60 -5.86 0.71 1.47
CA VAL A 60 -4.65 0.25 2.17
C VAL A 60 -4.80 -1.19 2.65
N TRP A 61 -5.97 -1.59 3.15
CA TRP A 61 -6.26 -2.97 3.54
C TRP A 61 -6.16 -3.94 2.37
N ILE A 62 -6.79 -3.61 1.23
CA ILE A 62 -6.75 -4.43 0.02
C ILE A 62 -5.30 -4.60 -0.47
N LEU A 63 -4.54 -3.49 -0.52
CA LEU A 63 -3.14 -3.52 -0.93
C LEU A 63 -2.26 -4.35 0.01
N ASN A 64 -2.44 -4.23 1.33
CA ASN A 64 -1.72 -5.06 2.30
C ASN A 64 -2.08 -6.55 2.20
N ALA A 65 -3.34 -6.88 1.92
CA ALA A 65 -3.77 -8.26 1.72
C ALA A 65 -3.10 -8.87 0.48
N PHE A 66 -3.05 -8.12 -0.62
CA PHE A 66 -2.35 -8.55 -1.83
C PHE A 66 -0.84 -8.74 -1.58
N ASP A 67 -0.21 -7.78 -0.89
CA ASP A 67 1.20 -7.85 -0.53
C ASP A 67 1.51 -9.06 0.39
N LEU A 68 0.61 -9.43 1.30
CA LEU A 68 0.72 -10.64 2.11
C LEU A 68 0.67 -11.91 1.24
N VAL A 69 -0.27 -11.99 0.29
CA VAL A 69 -0.37 -13.13 -0.64
C VAL A 69 0.90 -13.27 -1.49
N LEU A 70 1.43 -12.16 -2.01
CA LEU A 70 2.69 -12.15 -2.75
C LEU A 70 3.86 -12.60 -1.88
N THR A 71 3.94 -12.12 -0.63
CA THR A 71 4.99 -12.52 0.32
C THR A 71 4.96 -14.03 0.58
N ILE A 72 3.78 -14.59 0.84
CA ILE A 72 3.61 -16.04 1.07
C ILE A 72 3.97 -16.84 -0.19
N THR A 73 3.52 -16.39 -1.36
CA THR A 73 3.79 -17.06 -2.63
C THR A 73 5.30 -17.09 -2.93
N ALA A 74 5.97 -15.95 -2.77
CA ALA A 74 7.41 -15.83 -2.97
C ALA A 74 8.22 -16.65 -1.95
N HIS A 75 7.75 -16.74 -0.70
CA HIS A 75 8.34 -17.61 0.31
C HIS A 75 8.25 -19.09 -0.09
N ARG A 76 7.09 -19.56 -0.55
CA ARG A 76 6.89 -20.95 -1.01
C ARG A 76 7.74 -21.32 -2.22
N GLN A 77 8.07 -20.34 -3.06
CA GLN A 77 8.94 -20.53 -4.21
C GLN A 77 10.44 -20.47 -3.84
N HIS A 78 10.77 -20.26 -2.56
CA HIS A 78 12.14 -20.06 -2.07
C HIS A 78 12.91 -18.93 -2.78
N LEU A 79 12.20 -17.99 -3.40
CA LEU A 79 12.78 -16.86 -4.14
C LEU A 79 13.22 -15.71 -3.23
N LEU A 80 12.71 -15.67 -2.01
CA LEU A 80 13.09 -14.65 -1.03
C LEU A 80 14.28 -15.13 -0.20
N HIS A 81 15.47 -14.62 -0.50
CA HIS A 81 16.55 -14.62 0.47
C HIS A 81 16.21 -13.58 1.54
N GLU A 82 15.61 -14.04 2.64
CA GLU A 82 15.12 -13.19 3.72
C GLU A 82 16.27 -12.44 4.40
N LEU A 83 16.46 -11.18 3.99
CA LEU A 83 17.39 -10.24 4.62
C LEU A 83 16.89 -9.71 5.97
N ASN A 84 15.60 -9.83 6.25
CA ASN A 84 15.01 -9.36 7.50
C ASN A 84 15.08 -10.47 8.57
N PRO A 85 15.94 -10.32 9.61
CA PRO A 85 16.10 -11.36 10.63
C PRO A 85 14.81 -11.60 11.42
N LEU A 86 13.95 -10.59 11.53
CA LEU A 86 12.66 -10.69 12.22
C LEU A 86 11.68 -11.53 11.40
N ALA A 87 11.57 -11.28 10.09
CA ALA A 87 10.73 -12.09 9.21
C ALA A 87 11.19 -13.55 9.19
N LYS A 88 12.52 -13.80 9.19
CA LYS A 88 13.09 -15.14 9.25
C LYS A 88 12.69 -15.87 10.53
N HIS A 89 12.67 -15.16 11.65
CA HIS A 89 12.24 -15.71 12.93
C HIS A 89 10.73 -15.97 12.99
N LEU A 90 9.90 -15.13 12.37
CA LEU A 90 8.46 -15.39 12.29
C LEU A 90 8.14 -16.57 11.37
N LEU A 91 8.83 -16.67 10.23
CA LEU A 91 8.66 -17.78 9.30
C LEU A 91 9.09 -19.13 9.89
N SER A 92 10.06 -19.16 10.81
CA SER A 92 10.40 -20.41 11.51
C SER A 92 9.26 -20.95 12.38
N HIS A 93 8.28 -20.12 12.72
CA HIS A 93 7.07 -20.52 13.45
C HIS A 93 5.89 -20.82 12.51
N GLY A 94 6.01 -20.52 11.21
CA GLY A 94 5.04 -20.81 10.17
C GLY A 94 4.42 -19.57 9.50
N GLU A 95 3.84 -19.76 8.31
CA GLU A 95 3.24 -18.69 7.49
C GLU A 95 2.12 -17.93 8.22
N VAL A 96 1.39 -18.60 9.12
CA VAL A 96 0.30 -18.01 9.91
C VAL A 96 0.80 -16.91 10.83
N PHE A 97 1.97 -17.09 11.46
CA PHE A 97 2.54 -16.08 12.36
C PHE A 97 2.92 -14.80 11.60
N LEU A 98 3.46 -14.95 10.39
CA LEU A 98 3.76 -13.82 9.51
C LEU A 98 2.49 -13.07 9.13
N ALA A 99 1.41 -13.79 8.78
CA ALA A 99 0.12 -13.19 8.48
C ALA A 99 -0.46 -12.42 9.68
N LEU A 100 -0.45 -13.03 10.88
CA LEU A 100 -0.93 -12.39 12.11
C LEU A 100 -0.11 -11.13 12.45
N PHE A 101 1.21 -11.18 12.31
CA PHE A 101 2.07 -10.02 12.52
C PHE A 101 1.72 -8.87 11.58
N LYS A 102 1.53 -9.17 10.29
CA LYS A 102 1.18 -8.16 9.28
C LYS A 102 -0.22 -7.57 9.51
N ILE A 103 -1.20 -8.42 9.86
CA ILE A 103 -2.55 -7.98 10.25
C ILE A 103 -2.51 -7.13 11.53
N GLY A 104 -1.67 -7.50 12.50
CA GLY A 104 -1.48 -6.72 13.73
C GLY A 104 -0.94 -5.32 13.44
N LEU A 105 0.12 -5.21 12.65
CA LEU A 105 0.67 -3.91 12.22
C LEU A 105 -0.35 -3.08 11.44
N LEU A 106 -1.07 -3.71 10.50
CA LEU A 106 -2.12 -3.05 9.73
C LEU A 106 -3.25 -2.53 10.64
N SER A 107 -3.63 -3.31 11.64
CA SER A 107 -4.67 -2.94 12.61
C SER A 107 -4.24 -1.77 13.50
N ILE A 108 -2.98 -1.77 13.97
CA ILE A 108 -2.41 -0.66 14.76
C ILE A 108 -2.38 0.63 13.93
N GLY A 109 -1.92 0.56 12.68
CA GLY A 109 -1.91 1.71 11.76
C GLY A 109 -3.31 2.21 11.45
N THR A 110 -4.26 1.29 11.21
CA THR A 110 -5.67 1.61 10.97
C THR A 110 -6.29 2.31 12.18
N TYR A 111 -6.03 1.82 13.40
CA TYR A 111 -6.51 2.44 14.62
C TYR A 111 -5.99 3.87 14.77
N ALA A 112 -4.69 4.11 14.51
CA ALA A 112 -4.13 5.46 14.53
C ALA A 112 -4.82 6.38 13.49
N LEU A 113 -5.01 5.92 12.26
CA LEU A 113 -5.69 6.70 11.21
C LEU A 113 -7.15 7.00 11.54
N LEU A 114 -7.87 6.04 12.13
CA LEU A 114 -9.26 6.23 12.57
C LEU A 114 -9.35 7.23 13.72
N LYS A 115 -8.39 7.19 14.66
CA LYS A 115 -8.33 8.14 15.78
C LYS A 115 -8.08 9.58 15.31
N PHE A 116 -7.21 9.77 14.33
CA PHE A 116 -6.85 11.09 13.79
C PHE A 116 -7.63 11.48 12.52
N ARG A 117 -8.75 10.83 12.22
CA ARG A 117 -9.52 11.01 10.97
C ARG A 117 -10.02 12.43 10.68
N GLN A 118 -10.04 13.31 11.68
CA GLN A 118 -10.45 14.72 11.52
C GLN A 118 -9.28 15.64 11.14
N GLU A 119 -8.04 15.19 11.34
CA GLU A 119 -6.83 15.96 11.09
C GLU A 119 -6.36 15.85 9.64
N ARG A 120 -5.81 16.94 9.09
CA ARG A 120 -5.18 16.96 7.76
C ARG A 120 -4.00 15.99 7.65
N ILE A 121 -3.35 15.71 8.79
CA ILE A 121 -2.21 14.80 8.88
C ILE A 121 -2.62 13.37 8.49
N ALA A 122 -3.84 12.93 8.81
CA ALA A 122 -4.31 11.60 8.44
C ALA A 122 -4.54 11.46 6.91
N GLU A 123 -5.00 12.53 6.25
CA GLU A 123 -5.12 12.57 4.79
C GLU A 123 -3.73 12.44 4.14
N LEU A 124 -2.74 13.23 4.61
CA LEU A 124 -1.36 13.17 4.12
C LEU A 124 -0.73 11.80 4.33
N GLY A 125 -0.91 11.21 5.52
CA GLY A 125 -0.42 9.87 5.83
C GLY A 125 -0.98 8.81 4.88
N CYS A 126 -2.28 8.86 4.58
CA CYS A 126 -2.88 7.95 3.60
C CYS A 126 -2.30 8.12 2.19
N PHE A 127 -2.08 9.37 1.74
CA PHE A 127 -1.45 9.63 0.45
C PHE A 127 -0.03 9.09 0.38
N VAL A 128 0.76 9.28 1.43
CA VAL A 128 2.13 8.74 1.52
C VAL A 128 2.09 7.22 1.42
N VAL A 129 1.22 6.55 2.19
CA VAL A 129 1.09 5.08 2.13
C VAL A 129 0.73 4.61 0.72
N ILE A 130 -0.25 5.23 0.06
CA ILE A 130 -0.63 4.88 -1.32
C ILE A 130 0.55 5.09 -2.28
N ALA A 131 1.25 6.23 -2.17
CA ALA A 131 2.41 6.50 -3.02
C ALA A 131 3.51 5.44 -2.82
N THR A 132 3.80 5.07 -1.57
CA THR A 132 4.74 3.98 -1.26
C THR A 132 4.30 2.66 -1.89
N TYR A 133 3.01 2.32 -1.81
CA TYR A 133 2.47 1.11 -2.45
C TYR A 133 2.61 1.13 -3.97
N VAL A 134 2.37 2.27 -4.62
CA VAL A 134 2.58 2.42 -6.07
C VAL A 134 4.05 2.21 -6.43
N LEU A 135 4.98 2.79 -5.68
CA LEU A 135 6.42 2.60 -5.91
C LEU A 135 6.83 1.13 -5.75
N VAL A 136 6.34 0.46 -4.72
CA VAL A 136 6.58 -0.97 -4.50
C VAL A 136 6.00 -1.79 -5.66
N ALA A 137 4.78 -1.50 -6.10
CA ALA A 137 4.17 -2.21 -7.22
C ALA A 137 4.95 -2.02 -8.53
N LEU A 138 5.44 -0.81 -8.81
CA LEU A 138 6.31 -0.54 -9.95
C LEU A 138 7.63 -1.31 -9.84
N GLN A 139 8.26 -1.32 -8.67
CA GLN A 139 9.48 -2.08 -8.42
C GLN A 139 9.27 -3.57 -8.69
N TRP A 140 8.17 -4.15 -8.22
CA TRP A 140 7.81 -5.54 -8.49
C TRP A 140 7.59 -5.80 -9.99
N HIS A 141 6.91 -4.89 -10.68
CA HIS A 141 6.72 -5.01 -12.13
C HIS A 141 8.06 -5.04 -12.87
N PHE A 142 8.98 -4.14 -12.54
CA PHE A 142 10.33 -4.16 -13.12
C PHE A 142 11.10 -5.44 -12.78
N CYS A 143 11.02 -5.94 -11.54
CA CYS A 143 11.64 -7.21 -11.16
C CYS A 143 11.08 -8.39 -11.97
N TYR A 144 9.77 -8.44 -12.22
CA TYR A 144 9.16 -9.50 -13.01
C TYR A 144 9.52 -9.43 -14.50
N GLU A 145 9.62 -8.23 -15.08
CA GLU A 145 10.09 -8.06 -16.47
C GLU A 145 11.53 -8.55 -16.64
N VAL A 146 12.42 -8.21 -15.70
CA VAL A 146 13.81 -8.71 -15.70
C VAL A 146 13.83 -10.22 -15.52
N TYR A 147 13.01 -10.77 -14.62
CA TYR A 147 12.94 -12.22 -14.41
C TYR A 147 12.45 -12.97 -15.65
N ALA A 148 11.39 -12.47 -16.31
CA ALA A 148 10.83 -13.06 -17.52
C ALA A 148 11.83 -13.05 -18.69
N THR A 149 12.57 -11.95 -18.87
CA THR A 149 13.62 -11.87 -19.89
C THR A 149 14.79 -12.81 -19.60
N THR A 150 15.19 -12.94 -18.34
CA THR A 150 16.28 -13.85 -17.94
C THR A 150 15.94 -15.32 -18.20
N ILE A 151 14.70 -15.73 -17.92
CA ILE A 151 14.23 -17.11 -18.21
C ILE A 151 14.19 -17.38 -19.72
N ASN A 152 13.75 -16.41 -20.52
CA ASN A 152 13.61 -16.56 -21.97
C ASN A 152 14.95 -16.56 -22.72
N CYS A 153 16.01 -15.96 -22.15
CA CYS A 153 17.35 -15.93 -22.76
C CYS A 153 18.16 -17.22 -22.60
N GLY A 154 17.60 -18.27 -21.97
CA GLY A 154 18.16 -19.63 -22.02
C GLY A 154 19.10 -20.00 -20.86
N PRO A 155 19.33 -21.32 -20.67
CA PRO A 155 20.02 -21.90 -19.50
C PRO A 155 21.49 -21.50 -19.35
N ASP A 156 22.13 -20.94 -20.38
CA ASP A 156 23.54 -20.55 -20.34
C ASP A 156 23.84 -19.44 -19.30
N VAL A 157 22.86 -18.60 -18.96
CA VAL A 157 23.02 -17.53 -17.95
C VAL A 157 22.88 -18.07 -16.52
N LEU A 158 22.23 -19.23 -16.32
CA LEU A 158 22.06 -19.81 -14.99
C LEU A 158 23.41 -20.20 -14.35
N HIS A 159 24.41 -20.52 -15.17
CA HIS A 159 25.77 -20.81 -14.72
C HIS A 159 26.52 -19.57 -14.21
N LEU A 160 26.13 -18.36 -14.65
CA LEU A 160 26.73 -17.08 -14.22
C LEU A 160 26.15 -16.58 -12.89
N TRP A 161 24.90 -16.94 -12.57
CA TRP A 161 24.23 -16.57 -11.32
C TRP A 161 24.36 -17.61 -10.20
N GLN A 162 25.10 -18.70 -10.43
CA GLN A 162 25.55 -19.56 -9.35
C GLN A 162 26.53 -18.71 -8.52
N PRO A 163 26.15 -18.21 -7.32
CA PRO A 163 27.12 -17.50 -6.49
C PRO A 163 28.25 -18.49 -6.30
N ALA A 164 29.46 -18.08 -6.69
CA ALA A 164 30.65 -18.90 -6.53
C ALA A 164 30.54 -19.55 -5.16
N GLN A 165 30.41 -20.89 -5.13
CA GLN A 165 30.49 -21.62 -3.88
C GLN A 165 31.89 -21.30 -3.37
N ALA A 166 32.00 -20.26 -2.56
CA ALA A 166 33.25 -19.89 -1.94
C ALA A 166 33.67 -21.16 -1.22
N PRO A 167 34.81 -21.77 -1.58
CA PRO A 167 35.22 -23.02 -0.98
C PRO A 167 35.16 -22.81 0.52
N LEU A 168 34.36 -23.64 1.19
CA LEU A 168 34.21 -23.59 2.64
C LEU A 168 35.63 -23.55 3.22
N PRO A 169 35.95 -22.55 4.05
CA PRO A 169 37.32 -22.37 4.49
C PRO A 169 37.76 -23.64 5.23
N ALA A 170 38.90 -24.18 4.81
CA ALA A 170 39.38 -25.54 5.11
C ALA A 170 39.71 -25.84 6.59
N TRP A 171 39.21 -25.04 7.54
CA TRP A 171 39.53 -25.16 8.96
C TRP A 171 38.51 -26.00 9.77
N THR A 172 37.45 -26.52 9.16
CA THR A 172 36.46 -27.37 9.88
C THR A 172 36.83 -28.85 9.99
N SER A 173 37.99 -29.27 9.47
CA SER A 173 38.44 -30.67 9.53
C SER A 173 39.51 -30.97 10.60
N SER A 174 39.96 -29.97 11.37
CA SER A 174 40.98 -30.16 12.40
C SER A 174 40.40 -30.10 13.81
N GLY A 175 40.08 -31.26 14.39
CA GLY A 175 40.10 -31.40 15.86
C GLY A 175 38.80 -31.86 16.53
N ALA A 176 38.32 -33.05 16.20
CA ALA A 176 37.55 -33.86 17.14
C ALA A 176 38.20 -35.26 17.24
N ALA A 177 39.45 -35.28 17.72
CA ALA A 177 40.06 -36.53 18.17
C ALA A 177 39.32 -36.98 19.42
N ALA A 178 38.56 -38.07 19.26
CA ALA A 178 37.89 -38.77 20.35
C ALA A 178 38.92 -39.19 21.41
N ALA A 179 38.73 -38.72 22.64
CA ALA A 179 39.42 -39.27 23.81
C ALA A 179 38.78 -40.62 24.18
N PRO A 180 39.54 -41.73 24.26
CA PRO A 180 39.02 -42.99 24.75
C PRO A 180 38.85 -42.94 26.27
N LEU A 181 37.62 -43.12 26.73
CA LEU A 181 37.31 -43.45 28.13
C LEU A 181 37.90 -44.83 28.45
N HIS A 182 38.90 -44.86 29.34
CA HIS A 182 39.34 -46.10 29.98
C HIS A 182 38.37 -46.46 31.13
N PRO A 183 38.08 -47.76 31.33
CA PRO A 183 37.19 -48.27 32.38
C PRO A 183 37.79 -48.18 33.79
#